data_AF-A0A2D6F3M9-F1
#
_entry.id   AF-A0A2D6F3M9-F1
#
_cell.length_a   1.000
_cell.length_b   1.000
_cell.length_c   1.000
_cell.angle_alpha   90.00
_cell.angle_beta   90.00
_cell.angle_gamma   90.00
#
_symmetry.space_group_name_H-M   'P 1'
#
loop_
_entity.id
_entity.type
_entity.pdbx_description
1 polymer ?
#
loop_
_entity_poly.entity_id
_entity_poly.type
_entity_poly.pdbx_seq_one_letter_code
_entity_poly.pdbx_strand_id
1 'polypeptide(L)'
;MYRRLDATTDTYITDKLISGKRKKEANTGKAGTLDIFKLYNVTNSGSTNNITELSRGLIKFDLSELRALTGSLLDYSHSSFKCYLKMFDVHHGNPTPSNFKIEIYPLSRSFSEGKGMDVAYFGDVDTSNFITASYDDSPSLWYKEGADKKGLLGSSDIDIISSGNLSDGNGVQNLFVEQTFTNGTEDLNIDVTTLVSATLANQIPDCGFRVSLSSSLESDDYTYFVKRFGTKDAADINVRPKMLVKYNDSIHNHISDFYFDLSGSIFLRSFGRSGMAKNLLSSSYQGVSGTNSITLNLVTTGSSGALVTSSFIGSQHKIGTMFMTGVYSASFALSSFDSQYSAILNKSGSVAFEPVWCSADGTIAFHTGSIFTMNKLQKQSYIDLKQRLSILAVNLQSNYKSSDNPTVRIFVEDNTKKIIASRIPLEKKSMIFTNLYYSIRDATSNDVIIPFDAEQTTRSTLLSVDEKGMYFKLYMTDFDVGRNYEIDIMLKDDAAEQVFMGIGGTFTVRS
;
A
#
# COMPACT_ATOMS: atom_id res chain seq x y z
N MET A 1 -1.93 -4.38 -3.00
CA MET A 1 -1.47 -4.33 -1.61
C MET A 1 -1.90 -3.06 -0.87
N TYR A 2 -2.50 -3.22 0.30
CA TYR A 2 -2.69 -2.17 1.30
C TYR A 2 -1.74 -2.44 2.48
N ARG A 3 -0.87 -1.49 2.82
CA ARG A 3 0.05 -1.54 3.97
C ARG A 3 -0.27 -0.43 4.96
N ARG A 4 -0.02 -0.71 6.24
CA ARG A 4 -0.16 0.26 7.34
C ARG A 4 1.16 0.33 8.10
N LEU A 5 1.86 1.44 7.97
CA LEU A 5 3.14 1.66 8.64
C LEU A 5 2.93 2.50 9.89
N ASP A 6 3.58 2.08 10.98
CA ASP A 6 3.56 2.78 12.25
C ASP A 6 4.64 3.86 12.30
N ALA A 7 4.34 4.95 13.02
CA ALA A 7 5.33 5.98 13.27
C ALA A 7 6.47 5.40 14.14
N THR A 8 7.72 5.66 13.74
CA THR A 8 8.91 5.23 14.49
C THR A 8 9.34 6.25 15.52
N THR A 9 9.14 7.54 15.23
CA THR A 9 9.41 8.65 16.14
C THR A 9 8.40 9.76 15.92
N ASP A 10 7.86 10.32 16.99
CA ASP A 10 7.05 11.53 16.95
C ASP A 10 7.24 12.38 18.21
N THR A 11 7.13 13.70 18.06
CA THR A 11 7.23 14.67 19.16
C THR A 11 6.65 15.99 18.71
N TYR A 12 6.29 16.88 19.62
CA TYR A 12 5.99 18.27 19.27
C TYR A 12 6.92 19.23 19.98
N ILE A 13 7.42 20.20 19.24
CA ILE A 13 8.29 21.25 19.74
C ILE A 13 7.45 22.48 20.04
N THR A 14 7.77 23.21 21.10
CA THR A 14 6.94 24.34 21.53
C THR A 14 7.74 25.51 22.08
N ASP A 15 7.26 26.71 21.80
CA ASP A 15 7.62 27.93 22.50
C ASP A 15 6.42 28.46 23.30
N LYS A 16 6.11 27.78 24.41
CA LYS A 16 5.04 28.19 25.33
C LYS A 16 5.58 29.10 26.44
N LEU A 17 4.78 30.04 26.91
CA LEU A 17 5.10 30.90 28.04
C LEU A 17 4.41 30.38 29.31
N ILE A 18 5.21 29.94 30.29
CA ILE A 18 4.69 29.45 31.58
C ILE A 18 5.37 30.21 32.71
N SER A 19 4.55 30.82 33.58
CA SER A 19 5.04 31.59 34.73
C SER A 19 6.10 32.63 34.36
N GLY A 20 5.89 33.32 33.23
CA GLY A 20 6.80 34.34 32.71
C GLY A 20 8.08 33.81 32.03
N LYS A 21 8.23 32.49 31.85
CA LYS A 21 9.39 31.87 31.20
C LYS A 21 9.01 31.12 29.92
N ARG A 22 9.78 31.36 28.86
CA ARG A 22 9.65 30.68 27.57
C ARG A 22 10.17 29.25 27.68
N LYS A 23 9.39 28.28 27.21
CA LYS A 23 9.66 26.84 27.33
C LYS A 23 10.22 26.24 26.05
N LYS A 24 11.14 26.95 25.41
CA LYS A 24 11.75 26.56 24.12
C LYS A 24 12.59 25.27 24.18
N GLU A 25 13.09 24.93 25.36
CA GLU A 25 13.95 23.77 25.59
C GLU A 25 13.16 22.51 25.99
N ALA A 26 11.84 22.62 26.11
CA ALA A 26 11.00 21.51 26.52
C ALA A 26 10.87 20.45 25.42
N ASN A 27 10.93 19.19 25.82
CA ASN A 27 10.70 18.03 24.97
C ASN A 27 9.42 17.29 25.37
N THR A 28 8.77 16.67 24.39
CA THR A 28 7.50 15.96 24.55
C THR A 28 7.48 14.60 23.85
N GLY A 29 8.65 14.00 23.60
CA GLY A 29 8.78 12.78 22.79
C GLY A 29 8.14 11.51 23.37
N LYS A 30 7.69 11.54 24.64
CA LYS A 30 6.95 10.46 25.31
C LYS A 30 5.54 10.90 25.72
N ALA A 31 5.09 12.07 25.26
CA ALA A 31 3.72 12.50 25.46
C ALA A 31 2.74 11.58 24.72
N GLY A 32 1.52 11.43 25.24
CA GLY A 32 0.46 10.66 24.56
C GLY A 32 -0.23 11.42 23.42
N THR A 33 0.03 12.72 23.28
CA THR A 33 -0.58 13.59 22.26
C THR A 33 0.43 14.52 21.61
N LEU A 34 0.19 14.85 20.34
CA LEU A 34 0.84 15.93 19.60
C LEU A 34 -0.09 17.15 19.63
N ASP A 35 0.28 18.15 20.41
CA ASP A 35 -0.51 19.37 20.58
C ASP A 35 -0.05 20.44 19.57
N ILE A 36 -0.89 20.76 18.58
CA ILE A 36 -0.66 21.80 17.57
C ILE A 36 -1.46 23.04 17.95
N PHE A 37 -0.77 24.16 18.20
CA PHE A 37 -1.40 25.39 18.62
C PHE A 37 -0.64 26.65 18.22
N LYS A 38 -1.37 27.76 18.24
CA LYS A 38 -0.83 29.10 18.28
C LYS A 38 -1.64 29.96 19.24
N LEU A 39 -1.00 30.59 20.20
CA LEU A 39 -1.62 31.59 21.07
C LEU A 39 -1.02 32.95 20.73
N TYR A 40 -1.87 33.91 20.41
CA TYR A 40 -1.46 35.29 20.13
C TYR A 40 -1.97 36.21 21.24
N ASN A 41 -1.05 36.81 21.97
CA ASN A 41 -1.30 37.78 23.03
C ASN A 41 -2.29 37.30 24.12
N VAL A 42 -2.32 36.00 24.39
CA VAL A 42 -3.17 35.38 25.43
C VAL A 42 -2.49 35.44 26.79
N THR A 43 -1.18 35.19 26.83
CA THR A 43 -0.40 35.17 28.07
C THR A 43 0.37 36.49 28.22
N ASN A 44 0.06 37.26 29.27
CA ASN A 44 0.74 38.52 29.55
C ASN A 44 2.16 38.29 30.10
N SER A 45 3.19 38.80 29.43
CA SER A 45 4.58 38.84 29.96
C SER A 45 5.04 40.27 30.27
N GLY A 46 4.40 40.91 31.25
CA GLY A 46 4.81 42.26 31.67
C GLY A 46 4.67 43.30 30.56
N SER A 47 5.78 43.88 30.09
CA SER A 47 5.83 44.99 29.12
C SER A 47 5.98 44.58 27.65
N THR A 48 6.01 43.28 27.34
CA THR A 48 6.15 42.81 25.96
C THR A 48 4.79 42.74 25.28
N ASN A 49 4.59 43.55 24.24
CA ASN A 49 3.40 43.48 23.39
C ASN A 49 3.65 42.47 22.25
N ASN A 50 2.58 41.83 21.74
CA ASN A 50 2.59 40.90 20.60
C ASN A 50 3.36 39.59 20.88
N ILE A 51 3.00 38.91 21.97
CA ILE A 51 3.58 37.62 22.34
C ILE A 51 2.89 36.51 21.53
N THR A 52 3.66 35.81 20.69
CA THR A 52 3.20 34.58 20.03
C THR A 52 3.78 33.36 20.75
N GLU A 53 2.94 32.40 21.08
CA GLU A 53 3.31 31.06 21.53
C GLU A 53 2.91 30.07 20.44
N LEU A 54 3.78 29.12 20.10
CA LEU A 54 3.60 28.25 18.95
C LEU A 54 4.05 26.83 19.28
N SER A 55 3.39 25.85 18.66
CA SER A 55 3.88 24.48 18.61
C SER A 55 3.82 23.90 17.20
N ARG A 56 4.69 22.92 16.94
CA ARG A 56 4.74 22.17 15.68
C ARG A 56 5.04 20.71 15.97
N GLY A 57 4.38 19.80 15.28
CA GLY A 57 4.61 18.37 15.35
C GLY A 57 5.74 17.93 14.42
N LEU A 58 6.44 16.88 14.81
CA LEU A 58 7.45 16.18 14.03
C LEU A 58 7.09 14.69 14.05
N ILE A 59 7.12 14.04 12.90
CA ILE A 59 6.76 12.62 12.78
C ILE A 59 7.59 11.92 11.71
N LYS A 60 8.01 10.69 11.97
CA LYS A 60 8.77 9.85 11.05
C LYS A 60 8.21 8.43 11.00
N PHE A 61 8.31 7.82 9.83
CA PHE A 61 7.96 6.43 9.57
C PHE A 61 9.18 5.68 9.03
N ASP A 62 9.23 4.37 9.22
CA ASP A 62 10.25 3.54 8.57
C ASP A 62 9.80 3.12 7.18
N LEU A 63 10.56 3.55 6.16
CA LEU A 63 10.32 3.20 4.76
C LEU A 63 11.21 2.04 4.27
N SER A 64 12.02 1.44 5.15
CA SER A 64 12.99 0.38 4.80
C SER A 64 12.34 -0.81 4.11
N GLU A 65 11.19 -1.27 4.60
CA GLU A 65 10.45 -2.38 4.00
C GLU A 65 9.93 -2.02 2.61
N LEU A 66 9.42 -0.79 2.41
CA LEU A 66 8.99 -0.34 1.09
C LEU A 66 10.17 -0.26 0.13
N ARG A 67 11.31 0.28 0.58
CA ARG A 67 12.56 0.33 -0.21
C ARG A 67 13.00 -1.07 -0.63
N ALA A 68 12.90 -2.07 0.25
CA ALA A 68 13.22 -3.46 -0.08
C ALA A 68 12.27 -4.06 -1.14
N LEU A 69 11.04 -3.55 -1.26
CA LEU A 69 10.08 -3.95 -2.29
C LEU A 69 10.25 -3.18 -3.61
N THR A 70 10.92 -2.02 -3.59
CA THR A 70 11.21 -1.26 -4.82
C THR A 70 12.02 -2.10 -5.80
N GLY A 71 11.62 -2.10 -7.06
CA GLY A 71 12.25 -2.91 -8.10
C GLY A 71 11.91 -4.39 -8.09
N SER A 72 10.94 -4.82 -7.28
CA SER A 72 10.31 -6.13 -7.40
C SER A 72 8.80 -6.04 -7.45
N LEU A 73 8.15 -5.75 -6.32
CA LEU A 73 6.69 -5.76 -6.16
C LEU A 73 6.07 -4.35 -6.09
N LEU A 74 6.89 -3.33 -5.87
CA LEU A 74 6.47 -1.95 -5.70
C LEU A 74 7.17 -1.05 -6.72
N ASP A 75 6.37 -0.30 -7.49
CA ASP A 75 6.82 0.80 -8.33
C ASP A 75 6.16 2.09 -7.82
N TYR A 76 6.95 2.94 -7.17
CA TYR A 76 6.50 4.21 -6.58
C TYR A 76 6.17 5.29 -7.61
N SER A 77 6.50 5.07 -8.89
CA SER A 77 6.16 5.95 -10.01
C SER A 77 4.84 5.57 -10.69
N HIS A 78 4.32 4.38 -10.39
CA HIS A 78 3.07 3.89 -10.99
C HIS A 78 1.86 4.63 -10.41
N SER A 79 0.86 4.90 -11.25
CA SER A 79 -0.34 5.66 -10.86
C SER A 79 -1.20 4.99 -9.77
N SER A 80 -1.04 3.69 -9.57
CA SER A 80 -1.70 2.96 -8.48
C SER A 80 -1.04 3.16 -7.12
N PHE A 81 0.20 3.67 -7.06
CA PHE A 81 0.89 3.94 -5.80
C PHE A 81 0.30 5.20 -5.14
N LYS A 82 -0.15 5.05 -3.89
CA LYS A 82 -0.68 6.13 -3.05
C LYS A 82 -0.20 6.00 -1.62
N CYS A 83 0.14 7.13 -1.01
CA CYS A 83 0.49 7.22 0.41
C CYS A 83 -0.34 8.29 1.10
N TYR A 84 -0.94 7.96 2.24
CA TYR A 84 -1.68 8.90 3.07
C TYR A 84 -1.07 8.95 4.47
N LEU A 85 -0.85 10.16 4.98
CA LEU A 85 -0.53 10.38 6.38
C LEU A 85 -1.85 10.51 7.15
N LYS A 86 -2.09 9.58 8.08
CA LYS A 86 -3.26 9.59 8.95
C LYS A 86 -2.87 9.85 10.39
N MET A 87 -3.45 10.90 10.99
CA MET A 87 -3.32 11.22 12.41
C MET A 87 -4.71 11.44 12.99
N PHE A 88 -4.98 10.81 14.13
CA PHE A 88 -6.33 10.75 14.70
C PHE A 88 -6.55 11.86 15.71
N ASP A 89 -7.70 12.52 15.64
CA ASP A 89 -8.10 13.52 16.63
C ASP A 89 -8.22 12.89 18.02
N VAL A 90 -7.74 13.61 19.04
CA VAL A 90 -7.91 13.22 20.44
C VAL A 90 -8.77 14.25 21.14
N HIS A 91 -10.03 13.87 21.41
CA HIS A 91 -10.98 14.72 22.11
C HIS A 91 -10.48 15.06 23.53
N HIS A 92 -10.41 16.36 23.84
CA HIS A 92 -9.83 16.85 25.09
C HIS A 92 -10.73 17.81 25.88
N GLY A 93 -12.00 17.96 25.51
CA GLY A 93 -12.99 18.75 26.25
C GLY A 93 -12.76 20.28 26.29
N ASN A 94 -11.67 20.78 25.69
CA ASN A 94 -11.44 22.22 25.50
C ASN A 94 -11.91 22.63 24.09
N PRO A 95 -12.16 23.92 23.84
CA PRO A 95 -12.46 24.41 22.50
C PRO A 95 -11.33 24.07 21.51
N THR A 96 -11.68 23.48 20.37
CA THR A 96 -10.77 23.25 19.24
C THR A 96 -10.89 24.42 18.25
N PRO A 97 -9.81 24.80 17.55
CA PRO A 97 -9.89 25.79 16.48
C PRO A 97 -10.82 25.28 15.35
N SER A 98 -11.50 26.19 14.67
CA SER A 98 -12.34 25.90 13.50
C SER A 98 -11.85 26.72 12.30
N ASN A 99 -12.13 26.26 11.07
CA ASN A 99 -11.74 26.94 9.83
C ASN A 99 -10.24 27.26 9.75
N PHE A 100 -9.40 26.28 10.04
CA PHE A 100 -7.94 26.42 9.99
C PHE A 100 -7.33 25.39 9.04
N LYS A 101 -6.05 25.59 8.70
CA LYS A 101 -5.29 24.69 7.83
C LYS A 101 -4.07 24.15 8.54
N ILE A 102 -3.78 22.87 8.30
CA ILE A 102 -2.50 22.25 8.65
C ILE A 102 -1.73 21.99 7.36
N GLU A 103 -0.45 22.37 7.36
CA GLU A 103 0.52 22.08 6.31
C GLU A 103 1.49 20.99 6.79
N ILE A 104 1.82 20.06 5.88
CA ILE A 104 2.81 19.00 6.08
C ILE A 104 3.99 19.26 5.17
N TYR A 105 5.16 19.45 5.77
CA TYR A 105 6.42 19.65 5.06
C TYR A 105 7.36 18.46 5.29
N PRO A 106 8.09 17.97 4.27
CA PRO A 106 9.20 17.07 4.50
C PRO A 106 10.34 17.81 5.22
N LEU A 107 10.90 17.15 6.23
CA LEU A 107 12.05 17.67 6.96
C LEU A 107 13.31 17.53 6.09
N SER A 108 14.16 18.55 6.11
CA SER A 108 15.49 18.48 5.47
C SER A 108 16.55 17.89 6.39
N ARG A 109 16.20 17.66 7.66
CA ARG A 109 17.12 17.20 8.69
C ARG A 109 16.44 16.28 9.69
N SER A 110 17.17 15.25 10.10
CA SER A 110 16.73 14.30 11.12
C SER A 110 16.58 14.97 12.50
N PHE A 111 15.72 14.38 13.32
CA PHE A 111 15.50 14.77 14.71
C PHE A 111 15.52 13.53 15.61
N SER A 112 15.76 13.73 16.90
CA SER A 112 15.72 12.67 17.92
C SER A 112 14.53 12.90 18.85
N GLU A 113 13.64 11.93 18.98
CA GLU A 113 12.36 12.08 19.70
C GLU A 113 12.48 12.71 21.11
N GLY A 114 13.49 12.31 21.88
CA GLY A 114 13.63 12.66 23.30
C GLY A 114 12.73 11.81 24.22
N LYS A 115 12.73 12.12 25.51
CA LYS A 115 12.02 11.34 26.55
C LYS A 115 11.01 12.13 27.39
N GLY A 116 10.80 13.41 27.09
CA GLY A 116 9.90 14.29 27.83
C GLY A 116 8.43 13.92 27.66
N MET A 117 7.64 14.10 28.71
CA MET A 117 6.23 13.72 28.79
C MET A 117 5.36 14.81 29.42
N ASP A 118 5.96 15.81 30.07
CA ASP A 118 5.25 16.91 30.73
C ASP A 118 4.68 17.93 29.73
N VAL A 119 3.44 17.67 29.30
CA VAL A 119 2.66 18.57 28.44
C VAL A 119 1.95 19.69 29.20
N ALA A 120 2.02 19.70 30.54
CA ALA A 120 1.32 20.68 31.38
C ALA A 120 2.22 21.86 31.73
N TYR A 121 3.42 21.58 32.26
CA TYR A 121 4.38 22.60 32.70
C TYR A 121 5.61 22.70 31.80
N PHE A 122 5.77 21.78 30.84
CA PHE A 122 6.91 21.73 29.93
C PHE A 122 8.23 21.79 30.71
N GLY A 123 8.35 20.94 31.73
CA GLY A 123 9.49 20.85 32.63
C GLY A 123 10.62 19.96 32.10
N ASP A 124 10.30 19.00 31.24
CA ASP A 124 11.26 18.04 30.71
C ASP A 124 12.13 18.68 29.63
N VAL A 125 13.41 18.87 29.93
CA VAL A 125 14.41 19.40 28.97
C VAL A 125 15.15 18.23 28.35
N ASP A 126 15.06 18.10 27.02
CA ASP A 126 15.72 17.03 26.28
C ASP A 126 15.93 17.40 24.80
N THR A 127 16.42 16.44 24.01
CA THR A 127 16.61 16.52 22.56
C THR A 127 15.30 16.77 21.81
N SER A 128 15.34 17.39 20.61
CA SER A 128 14.15 17.78 19.84
C SER A 128 13.19 18.65 20.65
N ASN A 129 13.51 19.93 20.65
CA ASN A 129 12.74 21.01 21.24
C ASN A 129 12.70 22.19 20.24
N PHE A 130 12.21 23.35 20.66
CA PHE A 130 12.03 24.49 19.76
C PHE A 130 13.36 25.06 19.25
N ILE A 131 14.48 24.78 19.91
CA ILE A 131 15.81 25.28 19.53
C ILE A 131 16.64 24.17 18.86
N THR A 132 16.58 22.94 19.37
CA THR A 132 17.46 21.84 19.02
C THR A 132 16.67 20.71 18.34
N ALA A 133 17.14 20.14 17.23
CA ALA A 133 16.53 18.98 16.57
C ALA A 133 16.97 17.64 17.15
N SER A 134 18.25 17.50 17.44
CA SER A 134 18.82 16.25 17.97
C SER A 134 20.03 16.58 18.83
N TYR A 135 20.44 15.60 19.63
CA TYR A 135 21.65 15.67 20.43
C TYR A 135 22.32 14.30 20.37
N ASP A 136 23.55 14.27 19.88
CA ASP A 136 24.43 13.12 19.99
C ASP A 136 25.57 13.50 20.95
N ASP A 137 26.76 13.85 20.44
CA ASP A 137 27.85 14.42 21.25
C ASP A 137 27.74 15.95 21.43
N SER A 138 26.99 16.61 20.54
CA SER A 138 26.75 18.05 20.54
C SER A 138 25.34 18.37 20.03
N PRO A 139 24.73 19.51 20.43
CA PRO A 139 23.39 19.86 20.02
C PRO A 139 23.34 20.25 18.53
N SER A 140 22.44 19.61 17.78
CA SER A 140 22.10 19.98 16.41
C SER A 140 20.95 21.00 16.42
N LEU A 141 21.26 22.29 16.24
CA LEU A 141 20.29 23.41 16.37
C LEU A 141 19.47 23.61 15.10
N TRP A 142 18.16 23.86 15.18
CA TRP A 142 17.37 24.35 14.02
C TRP A 142 18.00 25.60 13.40
N TYR A 143 18.05 25.65 12.06
CA TYR A 143 18.53 26.83 11.35
C TYR A 143 17.65 28.04 11.67
N LYS A 144 16.36 27.81 11.92
CA LYS A 144 15.45 28.75 12.55
C LYS A 144 14.62 28.02 13.61
N GLU A 145 14.56 28.58 14.81
CA GLU A 145 13.78 28.05 15.92
C GLU A 145 12.36 27.62 15.49
N GLY A 146 11.95 26.46 16.00
CA GLY A 146 10.70 25.79 15.65
C GLY A 146 10.80 24.98 14.35
N ALA A 147 11.99 24.63 13.85
CA ALA A 147 12.16 23.93 12.57
C ALA A 147 11.49 24.68 11.39
N ASP A 148 11.84 25.96 11.20
CA ASP A 148 11.08 26.86 10.31
C ASP A 148 11.85 27.47 9.15
N LYS A 149 13.14 27.17 9.02
CA LYS A 149 13.89 27.68 7.89
C LYS A 149 13.47 26.94 6.62
N LYS A 150 12.58 27.56 5.86
CA LYS A 150 12.10 27.07 4.56
C LYS A 150 13.13 27.33 3.47
N GLY A 151 13.22 26.40 2.52
CA GLY A 151 13.88 26.70 1.26
C GLY A 151 13.66 25.65 0.18
N LEU A 152 14.53 25.69 -0.81
CA LEU A 152 14.51 24.85 -2.00
C LEU A 152 15.14 23.48 -1.68
N LEU A 153 14.62 22.42 -2.30
CA LEU A 153 15.21 21.09 -2.23
C LEU A 153 16.70 21.14 -2.61
N GLY A 154 17.55 20.59 -1.74
CA GLY A 154 19.01 20.57 -1.90
C GLY A 154 19.76 21.72 -1.22
N SER A 155 19.06 22.72 -0.66
CA SER A 155 19.69 23.73 0.20
C SER A 155 20.28 23.09 1.46
N SER A 156 21.45 23.56 1.90
CA SER A 156 22.13 23.05 3.10
C SER A 156 21.75 23.76 4.39
N ASP A 157 21.02 24.88 4.32
CA ASP A 157 20.70 25.76 5.44
C ASP A 157 19.20 25.81 5.73
N ILE A 158 18.49 24.69 5.56
CA ILE A 158 17.03 24.61 5.72
C ILE A 158 16.62 23.54 6.72
N ASP A 159 15.52 23.79 7.41
CA ASP A 159 14.89 22.83 8.33
C ASP A 159 13.79 22.03 7.62
N ILE A 160 13.03 22.69 6.74
CA ILE A 160 11.95 22.10 5.95
C ILE A 160 12.06 22.45 4.47
N ILE A 161 11.69 21.51 3.62
CA ILE A 161 11.72 21.66 2.17
C ILE A 161 10.34 22.16 1.74
N SER A 162 10.28 23.43 1.30
CA SER A 162 9.02 24.09 0.91
C SER A 162 8.74 23.98 -0.58
N SER A 163 9.78 23.88 -1.39
CA SER A 163 9.70 23.77 -2.84
C SER A 163 10.91 23.01 -3.39
N GLY A 164 10.84 22.53 -4.62
CA GLY A 164 11.93 21.80 -5.26
C GLY A 164 11.57 21.26 -6.63
N ASN A 165 12.57 20.81 -7.38
CA ASN A 165 12.39 20.13 -8.65
C ASN A 165 12.66 18.63 -8.48
N LEU A 166 11.63 17.81 -8.72
CA LEU A 166 11.70 16.35 -8.61
C LEU A 166 12.18 15.68 -9.91
N SER A 167 12.69 16.46 -10.87
CA SER A 167 13.17 15.97 -12.17
C SER A 167 12.11 15.17 -12.95
N ASP A 168 10.84 15.51 -12.72
CA ASP A 168 9.65 14.89 -13.31
C ASP A 168 9.12 15.66 -14.54
N GLY A 169 9.83 16.73 -14.94
CA GLY A 169 9.46 17.62 -16.04
C GLY A 169 8.57 18.80 -15.64
N ASN A 170 8.11 18.88 -14.38
CA ASN A 170 7.25 19.97 -13.89
C ASN A 170 8.04 21.18 -13.39
N GLY A 171 9.37 21.08 -13.30
CA GLY A 171 10.23 22.16 -12.80
C GLY A 171 10.13 22.31 -11.29
N VAL A 172 10.32 23.53 -10.79
CA VAL A 172 10.21 23.81 -9.35
C VAL A 172 8.75 23.90 -8.95
N GLN A 173 8.34 23.07 -7.99
CA GLN A 173 7.00 23.02 -7.45
C GLN A 173 6.99 23.10 -5.92
N ASN A 174 5.83 23.37 -5.33
CA ASN A 174 5.64 23.30 -3.89
C ASN A 174 5.77 21.84 -3.42
N LEU A 175 6.55 21.62 -2.36
CA LEU A 175 6.79 20.29 -1.78
C LEU A 175 6.18 20.20 -0.37
N PHE A 176 4.93 20.62 -0.26
CA PHE A 176 4.12 20.47 0.94
C PHE A 176 2.68 20.17 0.55
N VAL A 177 1.93 19.63 1.49
CA VAL A 177 0.51 19.32 1.31
C VAL A 177 -0.28 19.94 2.45
N GLU A 178 -1.52 20.33 2.18
CA GLU A 178 -2.40 20.96 3.18
C GLU A 178 -3.76 20.26 3.32
N GLN A 179 -4.30 20.28 4.53
CA GLN A 179 -5.69 19.89 4.81
C GLN A 179 -6.38 21.03 5.56
N THR A 180 -7.61 21.33 5.15
CA THR A 180 -8.49 22.29 5.85
C THR A 180 -9.35 21.55 6.86
N PHE A 181 -9.48 22.12 8.05
CA PHE A 181 -10.32 21.65 9.15
C PHE A 181 -11.46 22.64 9.34
N THR A 182 -12.69 22.17 9.19
CA THR A 182 -13.88 23.03 9.29
C THR A 182 -14.27 23.17 10.75
N ASN A 183 -14.39 22.06 11.47
CA ASN A 183 -14.85 22.00 12.86
C ASN A 183 -13.69 21.85 13.86
N GLY A 184 -12.55 21.33 13.43
CA GLY A 184 -11.38 21.02 14.23
C GLY A 184 -11.40 19.66 14.91
N THR A 185 -12.51 18.92 14.85
CA THR A 185 -12.65 17.56 15.39
C THR A 185 -12.35 16.47 14.35
N GLU A 186 -11.98 16.85 13.13
CA GLU A 186 -11.67 15.91 12.06
C GLU A 186 -10.29 15.27 12.25
N ASP A 187 -10.10 14.04 11.78
CA ASP A 187 -8.76 13.45 11.65
C ASP A 187 -7.96 14.15 10.55
N LEU A 188 -6.63 14.12 10.66
CA LEU A 188 -5.76 14.40 9.51
C LEU A 188 -5.72 13.15 8.64
N ASN A 189 -6.06 13.28 7.36
CA ASN A 189 -5.94 12.22 6.36
C ASN A 189 -5.56 12.85 5.02
N ILE A 190 -4.26 12.95 4.78
CA ILE A 190 -3.71 13.77 3.69
C ILE A 190 -2.82 12.96 2.76
N ASP A 191 -2.98 13.17 1.45
CA ASP A 191 -2.17 12.52 0.42
C ASP A 191 -0.74 13.06 0.46
N VAL A 192 0.22 12.20 0.80
CA VAL A 192 1.67 12.48 0.83
C VAL A 192 2.41 11.68 -0.24
N THR A 193 1.70 11.14 -1.24
CA THR A 193 2.24 10.26 -2.28
C THR A 193 3.47 10.87 -2.95
N THR A 194 3.38 12.11 -3.43
CA THR A 194 4.51 12.78 -4.11
C THR A 194 5.74 12.89 -3.21
N LEU A 195 5.55 13.22 -1.93
CA LEU A 195 6.64 13.36 -0.98
C LEU A 195 7.30 11.99 -0.70
N VAL A 196 6.50 10.96 -0.47
CA VAL A 196 7.00 9.60 -0.20
C VAL A 196 7.65 8.98 -1.44
N SER A 197 7.07 9.14 -2.63
CA SER A 197 7.67 8.69 -3.89
C SER A 197 9.03 9.34 -4.12
N ALA A 198 9.16 10.65 -3.88
CA ALA A 198 10.43 11.37 -3.98
C ALA A 198 11.45 10.90 -2.92
N THR A 199 11.01 10.57 -1.71
CA THR A 199 11.88 9.99 -0.66
C THR A 199 12.36 8.58 -1.03
N LEU A 200 11.49 7.74 -1.60
CA LEU A 200 11.84 6.40 -2.09
C LEU A 200 12.78 6.47 -3.31
N ALA A 201 12.64 7.50 -4.15
CA ALA A 201 13.54 7.80 -5.25
C ALA A 201 14.89 8.43 -4.81
N ASN A 202 15.10 8.65 -3.51
CA ASN A 202 16.27 9.32 -2.93
C ASN A 202 16.44 10.78 -3.37
N GLN A 203 15.35 11.45 -3.74
CA GLN A 203 15.36 12.88 -4.10
C GLN A 203 15.13 13.77 -2.87
N ILE A 204 14.22 13.36 -1.98
CA ILE A 204 13.97 14.01 -0.68
C ILE A 204 14.67 13.19 0.42
N PRO A 205 15.37 13.82 1.39
CA PRO A 205 15.97 13.13 2.51
C PRO A 205 14.91 12.46 3.41
N ASP A 206 15.23 11.27 3.90
CA ASP A 206 14.34 10.45 4.73
C ASP A 206 14.38 10.87 6.22
N CYS A 207 13.94 12.10 6.48
CA CYS A 207 14.03 12.75 7.79
C CYS A 207 12.67 12.89 8.51
N GLY A 208 11.58 12.47 7.87
CA GLY A 208 10.21 12.60 8.40
C GLY A 208 9.52 13.89 7.93
N PHE A 209 8.46 14.27 8.64
CA PHE A 209 7.59 15.39 8.32
C PHE A 209 7.42 16.34 9.50
N ARG A 210 7.27 17.62 9.19
CA ARG A 210 6.78 18.65 10.10
C ARG A 210 5.29 18.85 9.88
N VAL A 211 4.52 18.84 10.97
CA VAL A 211 3.09 19.09 11.02
C VAL A 211 2.86 20.43 11.71
N SER A 212 2.31 21.41 11.01
CA SER A 212 2.13 22.76 11.57
C SER A 212 0.86 23.41 11.06
N LEU A 213 0.37 24.44 11.76
CA LEU A 213 -0.59 25.37 11.15
C LEU A 213 0.01 25.95 9.87
N SER A 214 -0.85 26.38 8.94
CA SER A 214 -0.36 26.96 7.71
C SER A 214 0.46 28.22 7.98
N SER A 215 1.41 28.49 7.11
CA SER A 215 2.38 29.58 7.23
C SER A 215 1.73 30.95 7.48
N SER A 216 0.59 31.21 6.85
CA SER A 216 -0.22 32.42 7.06
C SER A 216 -0.80 32.47 8.47
N LEU A 217 -1.35 31.37 8.97
CA LEU A 217 -1.99 31.27 10.28
C LEU A 217 -0.96 31.34 11.40
N GLU A 218 0.25 30.82 11.21
CA GLU A 218 1.33 30.98 12.19
C GLU A 218 1.74 32.46 12.37
N SER A 219 1.58 33.27 11.31
CA SER A 219 2.05 34.66 11.26
C SER A 219 0.99 35.74 11.54
N ASP A 220 -0.30 35.39 11.54
CA ASP A 220 -1.38 36.36 11.77
C ASP A 220 -1.50 36.82 13.23
N ASP A 221 -2.52 37.61 13.55
CA ASP A 221 -2.78 38.11 14.91
C ASP A 221 -3.94 37.34 15.61
N TYR A 222 -4.24 36.12 15.18
CA TYR A 222 -5.29 35.27 15.74
C TYR A 222 -4.73 34.14 16.62
N THR A 223 -5.59 33.67 17.54
CA THR A 223 -5.33 32.51 18.39
C THR A 223 -6.03 31.27 17.84
N TYR A 224 -5.27 30.19 17.72
CA TYR A 224 -5.71 28.84 17.36
C TYR A 224 -5.38 27.91 18.54
N PHE A 225 -6.34 27.72 19.44
CA PHE A 225 -6.09 27.26 20.82
C PHE A 225 -5.33 25.93 20.93
N VAL A 226 -5.90 24.78 20.60
CA VAL A 226 -5.15 23.51 20.48
C VAL A 226 -5.92 22.52 19.61
N LYS A 227 -5.19 21.87 18.70
CA LYS A 227 -5.60 20.66 17.99
C LYS A 227 -4.71 19.52 18.48
N ARG A 228 -5.29 18.41 18.93
CA ARG A 228 -4.53 17.26 19.45
C ARG A 228 -4.64 16.07 18.52
N PHE A 229 -3.50 15.47 18.22
CA PHE A 229 -3.43 14.16 17.60
C PHE A 229 -2.82 13.14 18.55
N GLY A 230 -3.13 11.85 18.40
CA GLY A 230 -2.42 10.80 19.13
C GLY A 230 -0.96 10.71 18.71
N THR A 231 -0.07 10.30 19.62
CA THR A 231 1.32 9.89 19.32
C THR A 231 1.41 8.38 19.20
N LYS A 232 2.57 7.85 18.78
CA LYS A 232 2.84 6.41 18.84
C LYS A 232 2.86 5.86 20.27
N ASP A 233 3.13 6.72 21.25
CA ASP A 233 3.14 6.39 22.67
C ASP A 233 1.73 6.54 23.31
N ALA A 234 0.70 6.87 22.52
CA ALA A 234 -0.68 6.87 22.98
C ALA A 234 -1.09 5.50 23.54
N ALA A 235 -1.78 5.53 24.68
CA ALA A 235 -2.26 4.32 25.36
C ALA A 235 -3.31 3.56 24.53
N ASP A 236 -4.20 4.30 23.86
CA ASP A 236 -5.07 3.74 22.84
C ASP A 236 -4.30 3.59 21.53
N ILE A 237 -4.21 2.36 21.04
CA ILE A 237 -3.50 2.01 19.82
C ILE A 237 -4.24 2.53 18.57
N ASN A 238 -5.57 2.68 18.65
CA ASN A 238 -6.41 3.09 17.53
C ASN A 238 -6.17 4.55 17.12
N VAL A 239 -5.66 5.39 18.03
CA VAL A 239 -5.37 6.81 17.76
C VAL A 239 -3.92 7.08 17.38
N ARG A 240 -3.08 6.04 17.30
CA ARG A 240 -1.67 6.19 16.92
C ARG A 240 -1.55 6.60 15.46
N PRO A 241 -0.62 7.50 15.10
CA PRO A 241 -0.40 7.90 13.71
C PRO A 241 -0.03 6.72 12.82
N LYS A 242 -0.55 6.71 11.59
CA LYS A 242 -0.27 5.66 10.60
C LYS A 242 0.03 6.29 9.24
N MET A 243 0.95 5.68 8.49
CA MET A 243 1.11 5.93 7.07
C MET A 243 0.45 4.78 6.30
N LEU A 244 -0.57 5.12 5.51
CA LEU A 244 -1.32 4.17 4.70
C LEU A 244 -0.70 4.13 3.31
N VAL A 245 -0.21 2.97 2.89
CA VAL A 245 0.43 2.79 1.58
C VAL A 245 -0.41 1.83 0.75
N LYS A 246 -0.79 2.26 -0.45
CA LYS A 246 -1.64 1.52 -1.37
C LYS A 246 -0.91 1.37 -2.70
N TYR A 247 -0.95 0.19 -3.29
CA TYR A 247 -0.49 -0.04 -4.67
C TYR A 247 -1.14 -1.30 -5.23
N ASN A 248 -1.22 -1.43 -6.55
CA ASN A 248 -1.69 -2.67 -7.17
C ASN A 248 -0.52 -3.64 -7.41
N ASP A 249 -0.55 -4.80 -6.77
CA ASP A 249 0.40 -5.91 -6.94
C ASP A 249 -0.26 -7.20 -7.44
N SER A 250 -1.50 -7.11 -7.94
CA SER A 250 -2.26 -8.28 -8.39
C SER A 250 -1.63 -8.91 -9.63
N ILE A 251 -1.49 -10.23 -9.63
CA ILE A 251 -1.08 -11.02 -10.79
C ILE A 251 -2.25 -11.91 -11.20
N HIS A 252 -2.73 -11.80 -12.44
CA HIS A 252 -3.85 -12.59 -12.94
C HIS A 252 -3.39 -13.61 -13.98
N ASN A 253 -3.11 -14.83 -13.53
CA ASN A 253 -2.87 -15.97 -14.41
C ASN A 253 -4.20 -16.69 -14.71
N HIS A 254 -4.60 -16.67 -15.97
CA HIS A 254 -5.90 -17.15 -16.43
C HIS A 254 -5.90 -18.63 -16.82
N ILE A 255 -4.81 -19.37 -16.58
CA ILE A 255 -4.66 -20.76 -17.05
C ILE A 255 -5.80 -21.71 -16.62
N SER A 256 -6.43 -21.45 -15.47
CA SER A 256 -7.54 -22.23 -14.91
C SER A 256 -8.93 -21.77 -15.35
N ASP A 257 -9.06 -20.62 -16.00
CA ASP A 257 -10.33 -20.00 -16.41
C ASP A 257 -10.17 -19.16 -17.69
N PHE A 258 -9.50 -19.73 -18.69
CA PHE A 258 -9.24 -19.05 -19.96
C PHE A 258 -10.41 -19.27 -20.93
N TYR A 259 -10.82 -18.20 -21.63
CA TYR A 259 -11.88 -18.27 -22.65
C TYR A 259 -11.41 -17.78 -24.01
N PHE A 260 -11.99 -18.37 -25.06
CA PHE A 260 -11.92 -17.78 -26.41
C PHE A 260 -12.63 -16.42 -26.42
N ASP A 261 -12.23 -15.55 -27.35
CA ASP A 261 -12.77 -14.21 -27.57
C ASP A 261 -12.53 -13.19 -26.44
N LEU A 262 -11.90 -13.61 -25.32
CA LEU A 262 -11.41 -12.73 -24.27
C LEU A 262 -9.89 -12.72 -24.25
N SER A 263 -9.32 -11.58 -23.85
CA SER A 263 -7.90 -11.53 -23.53
C SER A 263 -7.66 -12.13 -22.16
N GLY A 264 -6.62 -12.94 -22.06
CA GLY A 264 -6.11 -13.43 -20.79
C GLY A 264 -4.59 -13.52 -20.85
N SER A 265 -4.00 -13.80 -19.69
CA SER A 265 -2.55 -13.92 -19.52
C SER A 265 -2.19 -15.25 -18.92
N ILE A 266 -1.11 -15.87 -19.41
CA ILE A 266 -0.49 -17.04 -18.80
C ILE A 266 0.88 -16.64 -18.27
N PHE A 267 1.26 -17.20 -17.13
CA PHE A 267 2.51 -16.89 -16.44
C PHE A 267 3.46 -18.08 -16.39
N LEU A 268 4.75 -17.79 -16.46
CA LEU A 268 5.84 -18.70 -16.17
C LEU A 268 6.66 -18.13 -15.02
N ARG A 269 6.95 -18.97 -14.02
CA ARG A 269 7.82 -18.61 -12.90
C ARG A 269 9.05 -19.53 -12.88
N SER A 270 10.21 -18.93 -12.71
CA SER A 270 11.51 -19.59 -12.68
C SER A 270 12.21 -19.34 -11.35
N PHE A 271 12.73 -20.42 -10.76
CA PHE A 271 13.35 -20.41 -9.45
C PHE A 271 14.72 -21.07 -9.50
N GLY A 272 15.68 -20.54 -8.73
CA GLY A 272 16.96 -21.18 -8.49
C GLY A 272 16.87 -22.30 -7.45
N ARG A 273 18.01 -22.97 -7.22
CA ARG A 273 18.10 -24.10 -6.26
C ARG A 273 17.70 -23.74 -4.82
N SER A 274 17.82 -22.47 -4.43
CA SER A 274 17.41 -21.97 -3.11
C SER A 274 15.92 -21.63 -3.00
N GLY A 275 15.13 -21.84 -4.06
CA GLY A 275 13.74 -21.41 -4.15
C GLY A 275 13.57 -19.92 -4.44
N MET A 276 14.66 -19.15 -4.50
CA MET A 276 14.63 -17.73 -4.88
C MET A 276 14.37 -17.57 -6.38
N ALA A 277 13.57 -16.58 -6.74
CA ALA A 277 13.27 -16.29 -8.15
C ALA A 277 14.56 -15.98 -8.93
N LYS A 278 14.69 -16.56 -10.12
CA LYS A 278 15.82 -16.32 -11.03
C LYS A 278 15.33 -16.26 -12.47
N ASN A 279 15.88 -15.32 -13.24
CA ASN A 279 15.63 -15.23 -14.67
C ASN A 279 16.03 -16.53 -15.39
N LEU A 280 15.29 -16.85 -16.44
CA LEU A 280 15.67 -17.89 -17.40
C LEU A 280 17.01 -17.54 -18.02
N LEU A 281 17.75 -18.56 -18.44
CA LEU A 281 19.07 -18.39 -19.08
C LEU A 281 18.95 -18.70 -20.57
N SER A 282 19.51 -17.83 -21.41
CA SER A 282 19.70 -18.10 -22.83
C SER A 282 20.76 -19.19 -23.06
N SER A 283 20.93 -19.63 -24.32
CA SER A 283 22.03 -20.53 -24.71
C SER A 283 23.43 -19.97 -24.44
N SER A 284 23.56 -18.66 -24.29
CA SER A 284 24.80 -17.96 -23.91
C SER A 284 24.94 -17.74 -22.41
N TYR A 285 24.10 -18.39 -21.58
CA TYR A 285 24.06 -18.24 -20.12
C TYR A 285 23.78 -16.82 -19.64
N GLN A 286 23.17 -15.99 -20.49
CA GLN A 286 22.73 -14.65 -20.11
C GLN A 286 21.29 -14.70 -19.60
N GLY A 287 20.97 -13.89 -18.58
CA GLY A 287 19.61 -13.79 -18.08
C GLY A 287 18.67 -13.20 -19.13
N VAL A 288 17.61 -13.92 -19.46
CA VAL A 288 16.54 -13.44 -20.34
C VAL A 288 15.73 -12.41 -19.56
N SER A 289 15.69 -11.17 -20.04
CA SER A 289 15.01 -10.08 -19.35
C SER A 289 14.40 -9.08 -20.33
N GLY A 290 13.48 -8.26 -19.82
CA GLY A 290 12.89 -7.16 -20.58
C GLY A 290 11.66 -7.54 -21.41
N THR A 291 11.23 -6.57 -22.23
CA THR A 291 10.09 -6.67 -23.14
C THR A 291 10.40 -7.56 -24.34
N ASN A 292 9.41 -8.30 -24.84
CA ASN A 292 9.49 -9.18 -26.01
C ASN A 292 10.67 -10.18 -25.91
N SER A 293 10.97 -10.63 -24.70
CA SER A 293 12.15 -11.43 -24.40
C SER A 293 11.94 -12.93 -24.55
N ILE A 294 10.68 -13.37 -24.68
CA ILE A 294 10.31 -14.78 -24.84
C ILE A 294 9.13 -14.93 -25.80
N THR A 295 8.86 -16.16 -26.25
CA THR A 295 7.70 -16.50 -27.07
C THR A 295 6.92 -17.62 -26.40
N LEU A 296 5.59 -17.50 -26.34
CA LEU A 296 4.68 -18.56 -25.91
C LEU A 296 4.07 -19.23 -27.13
N ASN A 297 4.35 -20.50 -27.32
CA ASN A 297 3.71 -21.34 -28.33
C ASN A 297 2.61 -22.17 -27.68
N LEU A 298 1.38 -22.05 -28.16
CA LEU A 298 0.26 -22.90 -27.77
C LEU A 298 0.09 -23.99 -28.82
N VAL A 299 0.33 -25.23 -28.43
CA VAL A 299 0.23 -26.39 -29.30
C VAL A 299 -1.07 -27.13 -29.01
N THR A 300 -1.82 -27.46 -30.04
CA THR A 300 -3.04 -28.27 -29.94
C THR A 300 -3.19 -29.16 -31.16
N THR A 301 -4.13 -30.10 -31.13
CA THR A 301 -4.54 -30.86 -32.32
C THR A 301 -5.72 -30.15 -32.95
N GLY A 302 -5.52 -29.64 -34.16
CA GLY A 302 -6.55 -28.95 -34.95
C GLY A 302 -7.65 -29.87 -35.44
N SER A 303 -8.68 -29.27 -36.04
CA SER A 303 -9.89 -29.98 -36.52
C SER A 303 -9.61 -31.08 -37.56
N SER A 304 -8.50 -30.99 -38.30
CA SER A 304 -8.04 -31.97 -39.28
C SER A 304 -7.21 -33.13 -38.68
N GLY A 305 -6.95 -33.10 -37.36
CA GLY A 305 -6.03 -34.03 -36.69
C GLY A 305 -4.55 -33.64 -36.79
N ALA A 306 -4.22 -32.57 -37.52
CA ALA A 306 -2.86 -32.02 -37.58
C ALA A 306 -2.55 -31.18 -36.34
N LEU A 307 -1.27 -31.08 -35.97
CA LEU A 307 -0.83 -30.14 -34.93
C LEU A 307 -0.97 -28.70 -35.42
N VAL A 308 -1.50 -27.88 -34.53
CA VAL A 308 -1.68 -26.44 -34.72
C VAL A 308 -0.88 -25.74 -33.63
N THR A 309 -0.03 -24.79 -34.03
CA THR A 309 0.76 -23.98 -33.12
C THR A 309 0.39 -22.52 -33.30
N SER A 310 -0.05 -21.86 -32.23
CA SER A 310 -0.23 -20.41 -32.18
C SER A 310 0.86 -19.78 -31.33
N SER A 311 1.59 -18.83 -31.89
CA SER A 311 2.74 -18.18 -31.24
C SER A 311 2.38 -16.76 -30.78
N PHE A 312 2.77 -16.43 -29.56
CA PHE A 312 2.54 -15.12 -28.93
C PHE A 312 3.82 -14.58 -28.34
N ILE A 313 4.02 -13.27 -28.47
CA ILE A 313 5.16 -12.59 -27.85
C ILE A 313 4.90 -12.50 -26.34
N GLY A 314 5.85 -12.99 -25.56
CA GLY A 314 5.87 -12.84 -24.11
C GLY A 314 6.98 -11.90 -23.66
N SER A 315 6.88 -11.44 -22.42
CA SER A 315 7.88 -10.58 -21.80
C SER A 315 8.19 -11.04 -20.40
N GLN A 316 9.31 -10.58 -19.86
CA GLN A 316 9.46 -10.56 -18.41
C GLN A 316 8.32 -9.71 -17.83
N HIS A 317 7.62 -10.24 -16.84
CA HIS A 317 6.47 -9.56 -16.26
C HIS A 317 6.94 -8.29 -15.57
N LYS A 318 6.16 -7.22 -15.70
CA LYS A 318 6.47 -5.94 -15.06
C LYS A 318 5.30 -5.44 -14.22
N ILE A 319 5.63 -4.83 -13.08
CA ILE A 319 4.69 -4.04 -12.28
C ILE A 319 5.09 -2.58 -12.51
N GLY A 320 4.17 -1.81 -13.10
CA GLY A 320 4.46 -0.50 -13.65
C GLY A 320 5.58 -0.55 -14.71
N THR A 321 6.72 0.04 -14.41
CA THR A 321 7.91 0.09 -15.26
C THR A 321 8.97 -0.95 -14.90
N MET A 322 8.82 -1.63 -13.76
CA MET A 322 9.84 -2.50 -13.18
C MET A 322 9.63 -3.97 -13.54
N PHE A 323 10.67 -4.63 -14.05
CA PHE A 323 10.62 -6.06 -14.37
C PHE A 323 10.83 -6.95 -13.13
N MET A 324 9.95 -7.93 -12.96
CA MET A 324 10.03 -8.93 -11.90
C MET A 324 11.00 -10.06 -12.28
N THR A 325 12.04 -10.24 -11.47
CA THR A 325 13.00 -11.34 -11.65
C THR A 325 12.30 -12.70 -11.63
N GLY A 326 12.57 -13.53 -12.63
CA GLY A 326 12.08 -14.91 -12.73
C GLY A 326 10.58 -15.04 -13.00
N VAL A 327 9.88 -13.96 -13.35
CA VAL A 327 8.45 -14.00 -13.70
C VAL A 327 8.28 -13.51 -15.12
N TYR A 328 7.58 -14.30 -15.92
CA TYR A 328 7.29 -13.98 -17.31
C TYR A 328 5.80 -14.17 -17.58
N SER A 329 5.28 -13.42 -18.54
CA SER A 329 3.88 -13.50 -18.93
C SER A 329 3.71 -13.25 -20.42
N ALA A 330 2.71 -13.90 -21.01
CA ALA A 330 2.22 -13.61 -22.34
C ALA A 330 0.70 -13.41 -22.26
N SER A 331 0.24 -12.30 -22.84
CA SER A 331 -1.18 -11.96 -22.93
C SER A 331 -1.65 -12.14 -24.36
N PHE A 332 -2.77 -12.83 -24.55
CA PHE A 332 -3.31 -13.11 -25.87
C PHE A 332 -4.82 -13.30 -25.81
N ALA A 333 -5.44 -13.29 -26.98
CA ALA A 333 -6.82 -13.69 -27.20
C ALA A 333 -6.86 -14.57 -28.44
N LEU A 334 -7.63 -15.64 -28.39
CA LEU A 334 -7.86 -16.53 -29.54
C LEU A 334 -9.32 -16.47 -29.93
N SER A 335 -9.59 -16.32 -31.23
CA SER A 335 -10.95 -16.22 -31.75
C SER A 335 -11.61 -17.58 -31.82
N SER A 336 -12.83 -17.70 -31.30
CA SER A 336 -13.64 -18.93 -31.44
C SER A 336 -14.10 -19.19 -32.88
N PHE A 337 -13.93 -18.19 -33.76
CA PHE A 337 -14.29 -18.25 -35.18
C PHE A 337 -13.17 -18.75 -36.09
N ASP A 338 -11.96 -18.98 -35.55
CA ASP A 338 -10.87 -19.53 -36.34
C ASP A 338 -11.23 -20.92 -36.89
N SER A 339 -10.92 -21.18 -38.16
CA SER A 339 -11.23 -22.45 -38.82
C SER A 339 -10.49 -23.63 -38.19
N GLN A 340 -9.35 -23.40 -37.54
CA GLN A 340 -8.57 -24.41 -36.84
C GLN A 340 -9.28 -24.91 -35.56
N TYR A 341 -10.02 -24.03 -34.88
CA TYR A 341 -10.63 -24.32 -33.57
C TYR A 341 -12.15 -24.51 -33.63
N SER A 342 -12.84 -23.80 -34.53
CA SER A 342 -14.31 -23.73 -34.58
C SER A 342 -15.00 -25.10 -34.63
N ALA A 343 -14.47 -26.04 -35.43
CA ALA A 343 -15.03 -27.39 -35.53
C ALA A 343 -14.83 -28.21 -34.24
N ILE A 344 -13.74 -28.01 -33.50
CA ILE A 344 -13.50 -28.64 -32.19
C ILE A 344 -14.45 -28.03 -31.17
N LEU A 345 -14.50 -26.69 -31.11
CA LEU A 345 -15.36 -25.94 -30.20
C LEU A 345 -16.84 -26.27 -30.37
N ASN A 346 -17.31 -26.54 -31.59
CA ASN A 346 -18.70 -26.94 -31.83
C ASN A 346 -19.00 -28.37 -31.34
N LYS A 347 -17.99 -29.22 -31.14
CA LYS A 347 -18.13 -30.59 -30.64
C LYS A 347 -17.97 -30.69 -29.12
N SER A 348 -16.91 -30.09 -28.58
CA SER A 348 -16.52 -30.23 -27.16
C SER A 348 -16.82 -28.99 -26.31
N GLY A 349 -17.05 -27.82 -26.93
CA GLY A 349 -17.18 -26.55 -26.22
C GLY A 349 -15.88 -25.98 -25.67
N SER A 350 -14.74 -26.65 -25.87
CA SER A 350 -13.42 -26.24 -25.37
C SER A 350 -12.28 -26.86 -26.19
N VAL A 351 -11.08 -26.27 -26.10
CA VAL A 351 -9.86 -26.79 -26.73
C VAL A 351 -8.76 -26.88 -25.68
N ALA A 352 -8.04 -28.00 -25.65
CA ALA A 352 -6.88 -28.19 -24.81
C ALA A 352 -5.60 -27.70 -25.53
N PHE A 353 -4.76 -26.96 -24.83
CA PHE A 353 -3.50 -26.43 -25.34
C PHE A 353 -2.33 -26.83 -24.44
N GLU A 354 -1.23 -27.25 -25.04
CA GLU A 354 0.07 -27.43 -24.40
C GLU A 354 0.90 -26.14 -24.57
N PRO A 355 1.18 -25.41 -23.49
CA PRO A 355 1.98 -24.19 -23.55
C PRO A 355 3.47 -24.52 -23.57
N VAL A 356 4.18 -24.06 -24.59
CA VAL A 356 5.64 -24.18 -24.73
C VAL A 356 6.26 -22.79 -24.71
N TRP A 357 7.04 -22.51 -23.68
CA TRP A 357 7.77 -21.25 -23.53
C TRP A 357 9.15 -21.36 -24.17
N CYS A 358 9.41 -20.48 -25.13
CA CYS A 358 10.65 -20.46 -25.90
C CYS A 358 11.40 -19.13 -25.76
N SER A 359 12.66 -19.12 -26.21
CA SER A 359 13.41 -17.90 -26.52
C SER A 359 12.65 -17.02 -27.53
N ALA A 360 12.97 -15.72 -27.56
CA ALA A 360 12.29 -14.76 -28.44
C ALA A 360 12.35 -15.16 -29.93
N ASP A 361 13.45 -15.79 -30.36
CA ASP A 361 13.65 -16.32 -31.71
C ASP A 361 13.00 -17.71 -31.95
N GLY A 362 12.39 -18.30 -30.90
CA GLY A 362 11.73 -19.60 -30.96
C GLY A 362 12.66 -20.81 -31.00
N THR A 363 13.98 -20.62 -30.93
CA THR A 363 14.97 -21.71 -31.14
C THR A 363 15.17 -22.61 -29.93
N ILE A 364 14.98 -22.08 -28.72
CA ILE A 364 15.21 -22.79 -27.46
C ILE A 364 13.90 -22.88 -26.70
N ALA A 365 13.43 -24.09 -26.40
CA ALA A 365 12.33 -24.30 -25.45
C ALA A 365 12.87 -24.27 -24.03
N PHE A 366 12.42 -23.30 -23.23
CA PHE A 366 12.77 -23.19 -21.80
C PHE A 366 11.92 -24.11 -20.94
N HIS A 367 10.62 -24.20 -21.23
CA HIS A 367 9.68 -24.94 -20.41
C HIS A 367 8.44 -25.33 -21.20
N THR A 368 8.05 -26.61 -21.12
CA THR A 368 6.73 -27.09 -21.53
C THR A 368 5.86 -27.18 -20.29
N GLY A 369 4.82 -26.34 -20.25
CA GLY A 369 3.87 -26.30 -19.14
C GLY A 369 2.81 -27.38 -19.25
N SER A 370 2.00 -27.50 -18.20
CA SER A 370 0.88 -28.44 -18.19
C SER A 370 -0.21 -28.03 -19.17
N ILE A 371 -0.84 -29.02 -19.80
CA ILE A 371 -1.98 -28.81 -20.69
C ILE A 371 -3.10 -28.11 -19.92
N PHE A 372 -3.59 -27.00 -20.48
CA PHE A 372 -4.75 -26.28 -19.96
C PHE A 372 -5.88 -26.27 -20.98
N THR A 373 -7.10 -26.02 -20.51
CA THR A 373 -8.29 -26.03 -21.37
C THR A 373 -8.81 -24.60 -21.50
N MET A 374 -9.01 -24.16 -22.73
CA MET A 374 -9.65 -22.89 -23.03
C MET A 374 -11.10 -23.14 -23.46
N ASN A 375 -12.03 -22.49 -22.77
CA ASN A 375 -13.47 -22.73 -22.96
C ASN A 375 -14.07 -21.75 -23.96
N LYS A 376 -15.07 -22.19 -24.71
CA LYS A 376 -15.91 -21.26 -25.49
C LYS A 376 -16.73 -20.43 -24.50
N LEU A 377 -16.82 -19.12 -24.75
CA LEU A 377 -17.77 -18.29 -24.02
C LEU A 377 -19.20 -18.83 -24.17
N GLN A 378 -19.86 -19.05 -23.05
CA GLN A 378 -21.26 -19.44 -23.06
C GLN A 378 -22.11 -18.23 -23.39
N LYS A 379 -22.89 -18.32 -24.48
CA LYS A 379 -23.89 -17.33 -24.86
C LYS A 379 -25.25 -17.90 -24.48
N GLN A 380 -25.91 -17.29 -23.51
CA GLN A 380 -27.23 -17.72 -23.05
C GLN A 380 -28.24 -16.57 -23.23
N SER A 381 -29.48 -16.91 -23.56
CA SER A 381 -30.58 -15.94 -23.78
C SER A 381 -31.39 -15.66 -22.51
N TYR A 382 -31.05 -16.31 -21.40
CA TYR A 382 -31.67 -16.12 -20.09
C TYR A 382 -30.62 -15.73 -19.06
N ILE A 383 -31.06 -15.01 -18.03
CA ILE A 383 -30.20 -14.67 -16.88
C ILE A 383 -30.24 -15.84 -15.91
N ASP A 384 -29.11 -16.51 -15.70
CA ASP A 384 -28.99 -17.51 -14.64
C ASP A 384 -28.85 -16.79 -13.30
N LEU A 385 -29.95 -16.70 -12.54
CA LEU A 385 -30.06 -15.83 -11.37
C LEU A 385 -29.57 -16.47 -10.06
N LYS A 386 -28.93 -17.64 -10.04
CA LYS A 386 -28.60 -18.31 -8.76
C LYS A 386 -27.28 -19.07 -8.76
N GLN A 387 -26.15 -18.36 -8.80
CA GLN A 387 -24.94 -18.91 -8.20
C GLN A 387 -25.02 -18.73 -6.69
N ARG A 388 -24.87 -19.81 -5.91
CA ARG A 388 -24.77 -19.73 -4.44
C ARG A 388 -23.33 -19.98 -4.05
N LEU A 389 -22.56 -18.91 -4.04
CA LEU A 389 -21.13 -18.97 -3.77
C LEU A 389 -20.87 -19.24 -2.27
N SER A 390 -19.91 -20.12 -2.02
CA SER A 390 -19.26 -20.35 -0.74
C SER A 390 -17.80 -19.98 -0.86
N ILE A 391 -17.32 -19.10 0.02
CA ILE A 391 -15.94 -18.60 0.02
C ILE A 391 -15.24 -19.05 1.29
N LEU A 392 -14.04 -19.60 1.14
CA LEU A 392 -13.24 -20.15 2.25
C LEU A 392 -11.78 -19.69 2.13
N ALA A 393 -11.17 -19.28 3.25
CA ALA A 393 -9.72 -19.16 3.34
C ALA A 393 -9.12 -20.52 3.73
N VAL A 394 -8.36 -21.16 2.83
CA VAL A 394 -7.98 -22.58 2.99
C VAL A 394 -6.75 -22.81 3.87
N ASN A 395 -5.90 -21.80 4.03
CA ASN A 395 -4.62 -21.91 4.74
C ASN A 395 -4.44 -20.82 5.80
N LEU A 396 -5.54 -20.24 6.28
CA LEU A 396 -5.52 -19.29 7.37
C LEU A 396 -5.17 -20.02 8.68
N GLN A 397 -4.14 -19.55 9.37
CA GLN A 397 -3.75 -20.05 10.68
C GLN A 397 -4.37 -19.19 11.76
N SER A 398 -4.66 -19.78 12.91
CA SER A 398 -5.22 -19.04 14.05
C SER A 398 -4.21 -18.07 14.68
N ASN A 399 -2.91 -18.29 14.48
CA ASN A 399 -1.85 -17.47 15.06
C ASN A 399 -0.73 -17.25 14.05
N TYR A 400 -0.27 -16.01 13.95
CA TYR A 400 0.91 -15.63 13.19
C TYR A 400 1.87 -14.82 14.07
N LYS A 401 3.17 -14.88 13.78
CA LYS A 401 4.14 -13.95 14.34
C LYS A 401 4.05 -12.61 13.62
N SER A 402 4.41 -11.52 14.29
CA SER A 402 4.43 -10.18 13.67
C SER A 402 5.35 -10.11 12.44
N SER A 403 6.44 -10.90 12.41
CA SER A 403 7.35 -10.98 11.25
C SER A 403 6.87 -11.89 10.11
N ASP A 404 5.74 -12.59 10.28
CA ASP A 404 5.22 -13.48 9.24
C ASP A 404 4.57 -12.68 8.11
N ASN A 405 4.70 -13.19 6.89
CA ASN A 405 4.13 -12.59 5.68
C ASN A 405 3.33 -13.60 4.86
N PRO A 406 2.24 -14.17 5.41
CA PRO A 406 1.57 -15.30 4.79
C PRO A 406 0.85 -14.91 3.50
N THR A 407 0.82 -15.84 2.56
CA THR A 407 -0.07 -15.77 1.40
C THR A 407 -1.34 -16.54 1.71
N VAL A 408 -2.45 -15.83 1.87
CA VAL A 408 -3.77 -16.42 2.16
C VAL A 408 -4.41 -16.82 0.83
N ARG A 409 -4.85 -18.08 0.74
CA ARG A 409 -5.53 -18.64 -0.43
C ARG A 409 -7.03 -18.67 -0.19
N ILE A 410 -7.76 -18.18 -1.18
CA ILE A 410 -9.22 -18.12 -1.21
C ILE A 410 -9.74 -19.14 -2.21
N PHE A 411 -10.60 -20.01 -1.72
CA PHE A 411 -11.31 -21.01 -2.48
C PHE A 411 -12.77 -20.62 -2.61
N VAL A 412 -13.30 -20.63 -3.83
CA VAL A 412 -14.70 -20.31 -4.12
C VAL A 412 -15.36 -21.50 -4.79
N GLU A 413 -16.51 -21.92 -4.26
CA GLU A 413 -17.34 -22.98 -4.80
C GLU A 413 -18.78 -22.48 -5.00
N ASP A 414 -19.43 -22.92 -6.08
CA ASP A 414 -20.86 -22.74 -6.26
C ASP A 414 -21.60 -23.97 -5.73
N ASN A 415 -22.33 -23.79 -4.63
CA ASN A 415 -23.10 -24.83 -3.95
C ASN A 415 -24.28 -25.36 -4.78
N THR A 416 -24.63 -24.72 -5.90
CA THR A 416 -25.69 -25.21 -6.79
C THR A 416 -25.18 -26.22 -7.83
N LYS A 417 -23.86 -26.31 -8.04
CA LYS A 417 -23.28 -27.25 -9.00
C LYS A 417 -23.56 -28.69 -8.58
N LYS A 418 -24.08 -29.49 -9.51
CA LYS A 418 -24.34 -30.91 -9.28
C LYS A 418 -23.04 -31.64 -8.95
N ILE A 419 -23.02 -32.31 -7.81
CA ILE A 419 -21.90 -33.17 -7.40
C ILE A 419 -21.86 -34.37 -8.36
N ILE A 420 -20.73 -34.53 -9.06
CA ILE A 420 -20.51 -35.69 -9.93
C ILE A 420 -20.03 -36.84 -9.04
N ALA A 421 -20.81 -37.92 -8.98
CA ALA A 421 -20.40 -39.13 -8.28
C ALA A 421 -19.18 -39.76 -8.97
N SER A 422 -18.10 -39.95 -8.21
CA SER A 422 -16.87 -40.56 -8.69
C SER A 422 -16.41 -41.67 -7.75
N ARG A 423 -15.84 -42.74 -8.32
CA ARG A 423 -15.24 -43.86 -7.57
C ARG A 423 -13.83 -43.54 -7.07
N ILE A 424 -13.25 -42.44 -7.54
CA ILE A 424 -11.94 -41.93 -7.15
C ILE A 424 -12.15 -40.54 -6.56
N PRO A 425 -11.45 -40.17 -5.46
CA PRO A 425 -11.51 -38.82 -4.91
C PRO A 425 -11.22 -37.78 -6.01
N LEU A 426 -12.16 -36.86 -6.21
CA LEU A 426 -11.96 -35.72 -7.11
C LEU A 426 -11.57 -34.51 -6.26
N GLU A 427 -10.41 -33.93 -6.56
CA GLU A 427 -10.07 -32.62 -6.01
C GLU A 427 -10.97 -31.57 -6.64
N LYS A 428 -11.66 -30.80 -5.79
CA LYS A 428 -12.47 -29.68 -6.25
C LYS A 428 -11.55 -28.53 -6.67
N LYS A 429 -11.82 -27.95 -7.83
CA LYS A 429 -11.14 -26.74 -8.30
C LYS A 429 -11.92 -25.51 -7.87
N SER A 430 -11.21 -24.47 -7.43
CA SER A 430 -11.82 -23.17 -7.12
C SER A 430 -12.40 -22.57 -8.40
N MET A 431 -13.56 -21.94 -8.30
CA MET A 431 -13.98 -20.94 -9.27
C MET A 431 -13.01 -19.77 -9.22
N ILE A 432 -12.75 -19.19 -10.39
CA ILE A 432 -11.86 -18.06 -10.57
C ILE A 432 -12.71 -16.83 -10.82
N PHE A 433 -12.31 -15.73 -10.22
CA PHE A 433 -12.94 -14.43 -10.39
C PHE A 433 -11.82 -13.39 -10.42
N THR A 434 -11.89 -12.46 -11.36
CA THR A 434 -10.85 -11.43 -11.57
C THR A 434 -11.05 -10.18 -10.72
N ASN A 435 -12.24 -10.01 -10.13
CA ASN A 435 -12.63 -8.84 -9.33
C ASN A 435 -13.03 -9.23 -7.89
N LEU A 436 -12.15 -9.95 -7.18
CA LEU A 436 -12.28 -10.14 -5.73
C LEU A 436 -11.37 -9.20 -4.96
N TYR A 437 -11.91 -8.65 -3.88
CA TYR A 437 -11.21 -7.75 -2.98
C TYR A 437 -11.25 -8.27 -1.55
N TYR A 438 -10.19 -8.09 -0.77
CA TYR A 438 -10.17 -8.41 0.66
C TYR A 438 -10.38 -7.17 1.54
N SER A 439 -10.93 -7.39 2.73
CA SER A 439 -11.00 -6.43 3.81
C SER A 439 -10.60 -7.15 5.10
N ILE A 440 -10.04 -6.41 6.06
CA ILE A 440 -9.70 -6.95 7.38
C ILE A 440 -10.34 -6.08 8.45
N ARG A 441 -11.05 -6.72 9.37
CA ARG A 441 -11.69 -6.08 10.52
C ARG A 441 -11.16 -6.65 11.83
N ASP A 442 -11.17 -5.83 12.88
CA ASP A 442 -11.00 -6.32 14.25
C ASP A 442 -12.22 -7.15 14.63
N ALA A 443 -12.00 -8.39 15.08
CA ALA A 443 -13.07 -9.33 15.40
C ALA A 443 -13.87 -8.92 16.65
N THR A 444 -13.30 -8.08 17.51
CA THR A 444 -13.91 -7.67 18.78
C THR A 444 -14.66 -6.35 18.62
N SER A 445 -14.04 -5.33 18.02
CA SER A 445 -14.66 -4.02 17.85
C SER A 445 -15.45 -3.86 16.55
N ASN A 446 -15.28 -4.78 15.59
CA ASN A 446 -15.77 -4.66 14.21
C ASN A 446 -15.18 -3.48 13.41
N ASP A 447 -14.15 -2.82 13.92
CA ASP A 447 -13.49 -1.72 13.22
C ASP A 447 -12.78 -2.24 11.96
N VAL A 448 -12.95 -1.53 10.85
CA VAL A 448 -12.29 -1.85 9.59
C VAL A 448 -10.85 -1.35 9.63
N ILE A 449 -9.91 -2.30 9.66
CA ILE A 449 -8.47 -2.04 9.70
C ILE A 449 -7.91 -1.85 8.29
N ILE A 450 -8.30 -2.73 7.38
CA ILE A 450 -8.03 -2.61 5.94
C ILE A 450 -9.37 -2.59 5.22
N PRO A 451 -9.78 -1.45 4.65
CA PRO A 451 -11.04 -1.37 3.91
C PRO A 451 -10.91 -2.02 2.54
N PHE A 452 -12.04 -2.40 1.95
CA PHE A 452 -12.08 -2.73 0.52
C PHE A 452 -11.61 -1.52 -0.29
N ASP A 453 -10.66 -1.75 -1.18
CA ASP A 453 -10.17 -0.78 -2.16
C ASP A 453 -10.43 -1.30 -3.57
N ALA A 454 -11.61 -0.95 -4.08
CA ALA A 454 -12.05 -1.21 -5.44
C ALA A 454 -12.01 0.06 -6.33
N GLU A 455 -11.26 1.09 -5.92
CA GLU A 455 -11.03 2.26 -6.77
C GLU A 455 -10.27 1.83 -8.03
N GLN A 456 -10.67 2.34 -9.20
CA GLN A 456 -10.15 1.87 -10.49
C GLN A 456 -8.63 2.07 -10.65
N THR A 457 -8.07 3.08 -9.98
CA THR A 457 -6.66 3.48 -10.10
C THR A 457 -5.75 2.68 -9.16
N THR A 458 -6.12 2.51 -7.90
CA THR A 458 -5.29 1.86 -6.87
C THR A 458 -5.52 0.35 -6.79
N ARG A 459 -6.78 -0.09 -6.71
CA ARG A 459 -7.19 -1.52 -6.57
C ARG A 459 -6.35 -2.27 -5.52
N SER A 460 -6.03 -1.64 -4.39
CA SER A 460 -4.98 -2.10 -3.49
C SER A 460 -5.32 -3.38 -2.72
N THR A 461 -6.57 -3.81 -2.72
CA THR A 461 -7.00 -5.04 -2.04
C THR A 461 -7.44 -6.13 -3.01
N LEU A 462 -7.17 -5.95 -4.30
CA LEU A 462 -7.49 -6.92 -5.34
C LEU A 462 -6.69 -8.21 -5.17
N LEU A 463 -7.37 -9.36 -5.27
CA LEU A 463 -6.73 -10.66 -5.19
C LEU A 463 -5.98 -10.98 -6.49
N SER A 464 -4.87 -11.70 -6.33
CA SER A 464 -4.18 -12.37 -7.43
C SER A 464 -4.84 -13.71 -7.75
N VAL A 465 -4.58 -14.23 -8.96
CA VAL A 465 -5.13 -15.47 -9.48
C VAL A 465 -3.99 -16.37 -9.98
N ASP A 466 -4.00 -17.63 -9.56
CA ASP A 466 -3.16 -18.71 -10.09
C ASP A 466 -3.99 -19.96 -10.45
N GLU A 467 -3.30 -21.02 -10.87
CA GLU A 467 -3.92 -22.30 -11.23
C GLU A 467 -4.73 -22.96 -10.09
N LYS A 468 -4.44 -22.59 -8.83
CA LYS A 468 -5.04 -23.19 -7.63
C LYS A 468 -6.19 -22.35 -7.07
N GLY A 469 -6.38 -21.12 -7.54
CA GLY A 469 -7.44 -20.24 -7.08
C GLY A 469 -7.00 -18.79 -6.96
N MET A 470 -7.64 -18.08 -6.04
CA MET A 470 -7.30 -16.68 -5.73
C MET A 470 -6.46 -16.61 -4.47
N TYR A 471 -5.61 -15.58 -4.37
CA TYR A 471 -4.78 -15.38 -3.21
C TYR A 471 -4.38 -13.92 -3.02
N PHE A 472 -3.99 -13.56 -1.80
CA PHE A 472 -3.37 -12.28 -1.49
C PHE A 472 -2.33 -12.47 -0.38
N LYS A 473 -1.44 -11.50 -0.25
CA LYS A 473 -0.40 -11.51 0.77
C LYS A 473 -0.77 -10.57 1.90
N LEU A 474 -0.53 -11.01 3.13
CA LEU A 474 -0.63 -10.18 4.33
C LEU A 474 0.73 -9.95 4.93
N TYR A 475 0.90 -8.77 5.53
CA TYR A 475 2.07 -8.39 6.29
C TYR A 475 1.64 -8.26 7.75
N MET A 476 2.09 -9.19 8.60
CA MET A 476 1.63 -9.21 9.99
C MET A 476 2.16 -8.05 10.83
N THR A 477 3.18 -7.35 10.32
CA THR A 477 3.71 -6.09 10.87
C THR A 477 2.70 -4.95 10.79
N ASP A 478 1.72 -5.01 9.89
CA ASP A 478 0.72 -3.96 9.72
C ASP A 478 -0.40 -4.03 10.78
N PHE A 479 -0.43 -5.08 11.60
CA PHE A 479 -1.49 -5.36 12.59
C PHE A 479 -0.95 -5.30 14.02
N ASP A 480 -1.81 -4.85 14.93
CA ASP A 480 -1.46 -4.73 16.34
C ASP A 480 -1.44 -6.11 17.02
N VAL A 481 -0.39 -6.36 17.79
CA VAL A 481 -0.16 -7.64 18.50
C VAL A 481 -1.22 -7.86 19.59
N GLY A 482 -1.66 -9.11 19.73
CA GLY A 482 -2.63 -9.53 20.74
C GLY A 482 -4.09 -9.32 20.36
N ARG A 483 -4.36 -8.72 19.21
CA ARG A 483 -5.71 -8.55 18.66
C ARG A 483 -6.10 -9.69 17.71
N ASN A 484 -7.41 -9.89 17.60
CA ASN A 484 -8.02 -10.88 16.71
C ASN A 484 -8.61 -10.17 15.50
N TYR A 485 -8.33 -10.71 14.31
CA TYR A 485 -8.76 -10.14 13.05
C TYR A 485 -9.54 -11.15 12.23
N GLU A 486 -10.49 -10.65 11.43
CA GLU A 486 -11.28 -11.42 10.49
C GLU A 486 -11.05 -10.92 9.07
N ILE A 487 -11.19 -11.83 8.10
CA ILE A 487 -11.09 -11.53 6.67
C ILE A 487 -12.49 -11.50 6.09
N ASP A 488 -12.81 -10.43 5.36
CA ASP A 488 -13.99 -10.37 4.52
C ASP A 488 -13.57 -10.32 3.04
N ILE A 489 -14.42 -10.82 2.16
CA ILE A 489 -14.20 -10.82 0.71
C ILE A 489 -15.38 -10.17 0.01
N MET A 490 -15.09 -9.27 -0.92
CA MET A 490 -16.07 -8.67 -1.80
C MET A 490 -15.84 -9.16 -3.23
N LEU A 491 -16.88 -9.76 -3.81
CA LEU A 491 -16.97 -10.00 -5.25
C LEU A 491 -17.65 -8.78 -5.88
N LYS A 492 -16.98 -8.15 -6.85
CA LYS A 492 -17.50 -7.01 -7.59
C LYS A 492 -17.73 -7.38 -9.04
N ASP A 493 -19.00 -7.37 -9.44
CA ASP A 493 -19.43 -7.39 -10.84
C ASP A 493 -19.94 -5.98 -11.21
N ASP A 494 -19.91 -5.60 -12.49
CA ASP A 494 -19.99 -4.19 -12.96
C ASP A 494 -21.06 -3.32 -12.27
N ALA A 495 -22.20 -3.89 -11.86
CA ALA A 495 -23.27 -3.21 -11.12
C ALA A 495 -23.65 -3.84 -9.77
N ALA A 496 -23.00 -4.93 -9.35
CA ALA A 496 -23.37 -5.69 -8.16
C ALA A 496 -22.16 -5.99 -7.27
N GLU A 497 -22.31 -5.73 -5.98
CA GLU A 497 -21.32 -6.05 -4.96
C GLU A 497 -21.91 -7.11 -4.02
N GLN A 498 -21.19 -8.22 -3.85
CA GLN A 498 -21.53 -9.27 -2.92
C GLN A 498 -20.41 -9.44 -1.89
N VAL A 499 -20.72 -9.20 -0.63
CA VAL A 499 -19.76 -9.27 0.48
C VAL A 499 -19.97 -10.54 1.30
N PHE A 500 -18.88 -11.23 1.58
CA PHE A 500 -18.80 -12.44 2.41
C PHE A 500 -17.92 -12.12 3.62
N MET A 501 -18.49 -12.17 4.81
CA MET A 501 -17.81 -11.76 6.04
C MET A 501 -17.26 -12.94 6.84
N GLY A 502 -16.18 -12.72 7.59
CA GLY A 502 -15.64 -13.68 8.56
C GLY A 502 -15.13 -14.99 7.92
N ILE A 503 -14.56 -14.91 6.72
CA ILE A 503 -14.16 -16.10 5.96
C ILE A 503 -12.93 -16.78 6.59
N GLY A 504 -13.04 -18.08 6.87
CA GLY A 504 -11.95 -18.88 7.46
C GLY A 504 -11.74 -18.68 8.97
N GLY A 505 -12.57 -17.86 9.63
CA GLY A 505 -12.47 -17.59 11.07
C GLY A 505 -11.51 -16.45 11.42
N THR A 506 -11.13 -16.39 12.70
CA THR A 506 -10.27 -15.33 13.24
C THR A 506 -8.81 -15.73 13.28
N PHE A 507 -7.89 -14.79 13.05
CA PHE A 507 -6.46 -14.96 13.30
C PHE A 507 -5.93 -13.93 14.29
N THR A 508 -4.93 -14.31 15.09
CA THR A 508 -4.28 -13.46 16.08
C THR A 508 -2.83 -13.20 15.69
N VAL A 509 -2.37 -11.96 15.85
CA VAL A 509 -0.95 -11.62 15.71
C VAL A 509 -0.25 -11.70 17.06
N ARG A 510 0.85 -12.45 17.12
CA ARG A 510 1.69 -12.61 18.31
C ARG A 510 3.04 -11.92 18.11
N SER A 511 3.66 -11.54 19.23
CA SER A 511 5.02 -10.98 19.27
C SER A 511 6.05 -11.91 18.66
#